data_AF-A0A965XM79-F1
#
_entry.id   AF-A0A965XM79-F1
#
_cell.length_a   1.000
_cell.length_b   1.000
_cell.length_c   1.000
_cell.angle_alpha   90.00
_cell.angle_beta   90.00
_cell.angle_gamma   90.00
#
_symmetry.space_group_name_H-M   'P 1'
#
loop_
_entity.id
_entity.type
_entity.pdbx_description
1 polymer ?
#
loop_
_entity_poly.entity_id
_entity_poly.type
_entity_poly.pdbx_seq_one_letter_code
_entity_poly.pdbx_strand_id
1 'polypeptide(L)' 'MRILVESLKRLFFYGKISKDRLDELVTEGKVTAEERDYIIKEETDTIIKVETEEGE' A
#
# COMPACT_ATOMS: atom_id res chain seq x y z
N MET A 1 -13.30 -0.48 11.67
CA MET A 1 -12.32 0.63 11.65
C MET A 1 -11.66 0.62 10.28
N ARG A 2 -11.94 1.57 9.38
CA ARG A 2 -11.35 1.61 8.01
C ARG A 2 -10.34 2.76 7.78
N ILE A 3 -10.37 3.77 8.65
CA ILE A 3 -9.56 5.00 8.53
C ILE A 3 -8.05 4.74 8.69
N LEU A 4 -7.68 3.78 9.54
CA LEU A 4 -6.29 3.43 9.80
C LEU A 4 -5.64 2.81 8.55
N VAL A 5 -6.36 1.94 7.85
CA VAL A 5 -5.86 1.23 6.68
C VAL A 5 -5.78 2.13 5.46
N GLU A 6 -6.72 3.05 5.28
CA GLU A 6 -6.59 4.09 4.26
C GLU A 6 -5.40 5.04 4.52
N SER A 7 -5.09 5.34 5.78
CA SER A 7 -3.92 6.14 6.13
C SER A 7 -2.61 5.39 5.89
N LEU A 8 -2.55 4.12 6.28
CA LEU A 8 -1.41 3.23 6.02
C LEU A 8 -1.21 3.02 4.52
N LYS A 9 -2.29 2.91 3.75
CA LYS A 9 -2.25 2.83 2.28
C LYS A 9 -1.58 4.05 1.68
N ARG A 10 -1.97 5.26 2.09
CA ARG A 10 -1.30 6.49 1.64
C ARG A 10 0.16 6.50 2.07
N LEU A 11 0.47 6.16 3.31
CA LEU A 11 1.85 6.11 3.80
C LEU A 11 2.72 5.13 2.99
N PHE A 12 2.17 3.98 2.61
CA PHE A 12 2.81 2.98 1.75
C PHE A 12 3.03 3.54 0.35
N PHE A 13 2.01 4.13 -0.25
CA PHE A 13 2.09 4.82 -1.53
C PHE A 13 3.15 5.93 -1.55
N TYR A 14 3.29 6.70 -0.47
CA TYR A 14 4.32 7.73 -0.32
C TYR A 14 5.71 7.17 0.03
N GLY A 15 5.89 5.85 0.10
CA GLY A 15 7.14 5.20 0.50
C GLY A 15 7.55 5.47 1.95
N LYS A 16 6.63 5.95 2.80
CA LYS A 16 6.87 6.19 4.24
C LYS A 16 6.80 4.93 5.07
N ILE A 17 6.15 3.89 4.56
CA ILE A 17 6.07 2.59 5.20
C ILE A 17 6.39 1.52 4.16
N SER A 18 7.18 0.52 4.53
CA SER A 18 7.55 -0.59 3.65
C SER A 18 6.70 -1.82 3.95
N LYS A 19 6.73 -2.80 3.04
CA LYS A 19 5.97 -4.04 3.16
C LYS A 19 6.29 -4.82 4.44
N ASP A 20 7.56 -4.79 4.86
CA ASP A 20 8.05 -5.38 6.11
C ASP A 20 7.37 -4.76 7.34
N ARG A 21 7.29 -3.43 7.37
CA ARG A 21 6.61 -2.69 8.44
C ARG A 21 5.11 -2.95 8.47
N LEU A 22 4.50 -3.19 7.31
CA LEU A 22 3.12 -3.64 7.20
C LEU A 22 2.92 -5.03 7.80
N ASP A 23 3.88 -5.94 7.61
CA ASP A 23 3.88 -7.29 8.18
C ASP A 23 4.02 -7.27 9.71
N GLU A 24 4.87 -6.39 10.24
CA GLU A 24 4.96 -6.13 11.69
C GLU A 24 3.60 -5.69 12.26
N LEU A 25 2.90 -4.79 11.57
CA LEU A 25 1.58 -4.30 12.01
C LEU A 25 0.50 -5.40 11.95
N VAL A 26 0.63 -6.36 11.03
CA VAL A 26 -0.23 -7.56 11.02
C VAL A 26 0.10 -8.46 12.21
N THR A 27 1.38 -8.66 12.49
CA THR A 27 1.85 -9.48 13.62
C THR A 27 1.48 -8.87 14.97
N GLU A 28 1.50 -7.54 15.09
CA GLU A 28 0.99 -6.79 16.25
C GLU A 28 -0.55 -6.82 16.37
N GLY A 29 -1.27 -7.31 15.36
CA GLY A 29 -2.73 -7.33 15.32
C GLY A 29 -3.37 -5.95 15.11
N LYS A 30 -2.60 -4.97 14.61
CA LYS A 30 -3.10 -3.63 14.28
C LYS A 30 -3.82 -3.57 12.93
N VAL A 31 -3.45 -4.45 12.02
CA VAL A 31 -4.12 -4.67 10.73
C VAL A 31 -4.26 -6.17 10.48
N THR A 32 -5.23 -6.55 9.64
CA THR A 32 -5.39 -7.94 9.22
C THR A 32 -4.59 -8.21 7.95
N ALA A 33 -4.38 -9.50 7.63
CA ALA A 33 -3.74 -9.89 6.37
C ALA A 33 -4.50 -9.37 5.13
N GLU A 34 -5.83 -9.30 5.21
CA GLU A 34 -6.68 -8.75 4.13
C GLU A 34 -6.45 -7.25 3.93
N GLU A 35 -6.35 -6.48 5.02
CA GLU A 35 -6.08 -5.04 4.95
C GLU A 35 -4.66 -4.77 4.43
N ARG A 36 -3.68 -5.61 4.81
CA ARG A 36 -2.31 -5.56 4.27
C ARG A 36 -2.31 -5.80 2.77
N ASP A 37 -3.02 -6.82 2.29
CA ASP A 37 -3.15 -7.10 0.86
C ASP A 37 -3.80 -5.93 0.11
N TYR A 38 -4.86 -5.34 0.67
CA TYR A 38 -5.50 -4.14 0.11
C TYR A 38 -4.56 -2.93 -0.01
N ILE A 39 -3.66 -2.75 0.96
CA ILE A 39 -2.67 -1.67 0.93
C ILE A 39 -1.63 -1.90 -0.18
N ILE A 40 -1.17 -3.15 -0.35
CA ILE A 40 -0.16 -3.52 -1.35
C ILE A 40 -0.73 -3.53 -2.77
N LYS A 41 -2.01 -3.89 -2.94
CA LYS A 41 -2.65 -4.12 -4.24
C LYS A 41 -2.81 -2.87 -5.12
N GLU A 42 -2.79 -1.67 -4.56
CA GLU A 42 -2.90 -0.43 -5.37
C GLU A 42 -1.56 0.07 -5.92
N GLU A 43 -0.42 -0.38 -5.36
CA GLU A 43 0.91 -0.06 -5.92
C GLU A 43 1.02 -0.57 -7.37
N THR A 44 0.37 -1.69 -7.68
CA THR A 44 0.28 -2.21 -9.04
C THR A 44 -0.60 -1.38 -9.98
N ASP A 45 -1.56 -0.59 -9.51
CA ASP A 45 -2.45 0.19 -10.39
C ASP A 45 -1.82 1.54 -10.82
N THR A 46 -0.97 2.10 -9.96
CA THR A 46 -0.39 3.44 -10.22
C THR A 46 0.89 3.39 -11.06
N ILE A 47 1.68 2.31 -10.96
CA ILE A 47 2.90 2.16 -11.78
C ILE A 47 2.54 2.02 -13.27
N ILE A 48 1.38 1.45 -13.62
CA ILE A 48 0.95 1.29 -15.01
C ILE A 48 0.57 2.62 -15.69
N LYS A 49 0.51 3.75 -14.97
CA LYS A 49 0.13 5.05 -15.53
C LYS A 49 1.31 5.97 -15.85
N VAL A 50 2.54 5.56 -15.51
CA VAL A 50 3.73 6.39 -15.71
C VAL A 50 4.54 6.00 -16.96
N GLU A 51 4.25 4.85 -17.58
CA GLU A 51 5.04 4.31 -18.72
C GLU A 51 4.30 4.30 -20.07
N THR A 52 3.36 5.22 -20.34
CA THR A 52 2.69 5.24 -21.66
C THR A 52 2.35 6.61 -22.21
N GLU A 53 3.18 7.64 -22.01
CA GLU A 53 3.09 8.88 -22.80
C GLU A 53 4.48 9.51 -23.03
N GLU A 54 5.45 8.74 -23.52
CA GLU A 54 6.60 9.31 -24.25
C GLU A 54 6.92 8.44 -25.46
N GLY A 55 6.60 8.96 -26.66
CA GLY A 55 7.24 8.55 -27.91
C GLY A 55 6.33 7.95 -28.97
N GLU A 56 5.68 8.82 -29.77
CA GLU A 56 5.85 8.82 -31.23
C GLU A 56 5.56 10.20 -31.82
#